data_AF-A0A7H0HBX1-F1
#
_entry.id   AF-A0A7H0HBX1-F1
#
_cell.length_a   1.000
_cell.length_b   1.000
_cell.length_c   1.000
_cell.angle_alpha   90.00
_cell.angle_beta   90.00
_cell.angle_gamma   90.00
#
_symmetry.space_group_name_H-M   'P 1'
#
loop_
_entity.id
_entity.type
_entity.pdbx_description
1 polymer ?
#
loop_
_entity_poly.entity_id
_entity_poly.type
_entity_poly.pdbx_seq_one_letter_code
_entity_poly.pdbx_strand_id
1 'polypeptide(L)' 'MLYRKNVGRTEAIARALAGALLIAAGLWWLRTSPWGWAALATGATALATGWIGFCPACALLGRRSIE' A
#
# COMPACT_ATOMS: atom_id res chain seq x y z
N MET A 1 0.60 -1.65 -22.54
CA MET A 1 -0.48 -1.32 -21.57
C MET A 1 0.19 -1.14 -20.22
N LEU A 2 0.42 0.10 -19.78
CA LEU A 2 1.15 0.40 -18.54
C LEU A 2 0.31 0.14 -17.27
N TYR A 3 -1.00 -0.05 -17.44
CA TYR A 3 -1.94 -0.30 -16.36
C TYR A 3 -2.63 -1.65 -16.59
N ARG A 4 -2.18 -2.66 -15.86
CA ARG A 4 -2.84 -3.96 -15.73
C ARG A 4 -2.93 -4.24 -14.25
N LYS A 5 -4.14 -4.38 -13.68
CA LYS A 5 -4.29 -4.74 -12.28
C LYS A 5 -3.57 -6.04 -12.02
N ASN A 6 -2.71 -6.04 -11.00
CA ASN A 6 -2.02 -7.22 -10.50
C ASN A 6 -2.43 -7.53 -9.05
N VAL A 7 -3.24 -6.66 -8.44
CA VAL A 7 -3.78 -6.85 -7.10
C VAL A 7 -5.24 -7.28 -7.20
N GLY A 8 -5.56 -8.45 -6.63
CA GLY A 8 -6.93 -8.92 -6.48
C GLY A 8 -7.74 -8.07 -5.50
N ARG A 9 -9.08 -8.09 -5.60
CA ARG A 9 -9.98 -7.26 -4.78
C ARG A 9 -9.74 -7.42 -3.27
N THR A 10 -9.53 -8.64 -2.80
CA THR A 10 -9.27 -8.94 -1.38
C THR A 10 -7.95 -8.35 -0.90
N GLU A 11 -6.87 -8.51 -1.67
CA GLU A 11 -5.58 -7.91 -1.38
C GLU A 11 -5.60 -6.37 -1.44
N ALA A 12 -6.39 -5.80 -2.35
CA ALA A 12 -6.53 -4.36 -2.48
C ALA A 12 -7.18 -3.76 -1.22
N ILE A 13 -8.24 -4.40 -0.72
CA ILE A 13 -8.91 -4.03 0.53
C ILE A 13 -7.95 -4.18 1.72
N ALA A 14 -7.24 -5.32 1.81
CA ALA A 14 -6.29 -5.55 2.89
C ALA A 14 -5.16 -4.50 2.92
N ARG A 15 -4.61 -4.15 1.75
CA ARG A 15 -3.60 -3.09 1.62
C ARG A 15 -4.14 -1.72 2.01
N ALA A 16 -5.36 -1.40 1.61
CA ALA A 16 -5.99 -0.13 1.97
C ALA A 16 -6.21 -0.01 3.49
N LEU A 17 -6.73 -1.06 4.12
CA LEU A 17 -6.94 -1.09 5.56
C LEU A 17 -5.62 -1.03 6.34
N ALA A 18 -4.64 -1.84 5.96
CA ALA A 18 -3.32 -1.82 6.59
C ALA A 18 -2.62 -0.47 6.42
N GLY A 19 -2.72 0.14 5.24
CA GLY A 19 -2.15 1.46 4.96
C GLY A 19 -2.78 2.56 5.80
N ALA A 20 -4.11 2.57 5.93
CA ALA A 20 -4.83 3.51 6.78
C ALA A 20 -4.46 3.37 8.25
N LEU A 21 -4.34 2.14 8.76
CA LEU A 21 -3.92 1.87 10.14
C LEU A 21 -2.48 2.34 10.41
N LEU A 22 -1.56 2.12 9.47
CA LEU A 22 -0.17 2.59 9.59
C LEU A 22 -0.08 4.11 9.60
N ILE A 23 -0.86 4.80 8.77
CA ILE A 23 -0.94 6.26 8.78
C ILE A 23 -1.47 6.76 10.14
N ALA A 24 -2.56 6.18 10.62
CA ALA A 24 -3.14 6.53 11.91
C ALA A 24 -2.13 6.31 13.05
N ALA A 25 -1.44 5.18 13.07
CA ALA A 25 -0.43 4.86 14.07
C ALA A 25 0.79 5.78 14.00
N GLY A 26 1.26 6.08 12.78
CA GLY A 26 2.34 7.03 12.53
C GLY A 26 2.03 8.42 13.08
N LEU A 27 0.81 8.91 12.87
CA LEU A 27 0.38 10.23 13.33
C LEU A 27 0.13 10.29 14.85
N TRP A 28 -0.51 9.27 15.43
CA TRP A 28 -1.02 9.32 16.80
C TRP A 28 -0.01 8.81 17.83
N TRP A 29 0.65 7.68 17.55
CA TRP A 29 1.59 7.06 18.50
C TRP A 29 3.03 7.51 18.26
N LEU A 30 3.50 7.44 17.01
CA LEU A 30 4.92 7.68 16.71
C LEU A 30 5.22 9.16 16.44
N ARG A 31 4.21 9.96 16.06
CA ARG A 31 4.30 11.40 15.83
C ARG A 31 5.50 11.75 14.93
N THR A 32 6.25 12.79 15.26
CA THR A 32 7.38 13.30 14.46
C THR A 32 8.66 12.47 14.57
N SER A 33 8.62 11.29 15.19
CA SER A 33 9.78 10.40 15.22
C SER A 33 10.10 9.87 13.81
N PRO A 34 11.36 9.49 13.53
CA PRO A 34 11.75 8.87 12.26
C PRO A 34 10.88 7.67 11.88
N TRP A 35 10.45 6.91 12.87
CA TRP A 35 9.56 5.76 12.71
C TRP A 35 8.12 6.17 12.33
N GLY A 36 7.65 7.34 12.80
CA GLY A 36 6.36 7.88 12.41
C GLY A 36 6.33 8.29 10.93
N TRP A 37 7.40 8.92 10.45
CA TRP A 37 7.58 9.21 9.03
C TRP A 37 7.67 7.95 8.17
N ALA A 38 8.40 6.93 8.63
CA ALA A 38 8.48 5.64 7.95
C ALA A 38 7.12 4.94 7.87
N ALA A 39 6.35 4.95 8.98
CA ALA A 39 5.01 4.39 9.04
C ALA A 39 4.05 5.14 8.10
N LEU A 40 4.12 6.47 8.05
CA LEU A 40 3.35 7.30 7.12
C LEU A 40 3.66 6.98 5.65
N ALA A 41 4.94 6.94 5.28
CA ALA A 41 5.35 6.65 3.90
C ALA A 41 4.93 5.24 3.46
N THR A 42 5.11 4.26 4.35
CA THR A 42 4.73 2.86 4.09
C THR A 42 3.20 2.73 4.02
N GLY A 43 2.47 3.38 4.93
CA GLY A 43 1.03 3.36 4.94
C GLY A 43 0.41 4.03 3.72
N ALA A 44 0.97 5.17 3.29
CA ALA A 44 0.53 5.89 2.09
C ALA A 44 0.74 5.06 0.81
N THR A 45 1.89 4.39 0.68
CA THR A 45 2.16 3.52 -0.47
C THR A 45 1.26 2.28 -0.47
N ALA A 46 1.02 1.65 0.68
CA ALA A 46 0.07 0.55 0.81
C ALA A 46 -1.37 0.98 0.44
N LEU A 47 -1.80 2.14 0.94
CA LEU A 47 -3.13 2.69 0.64
C LEU A 47 -3.29 2.98 -0.86
N ALA A 48 -2.32 3.67 -1.46
CA ALA A 48 -2.33 3.99 -2.88
C ALA A 48 -2.34 2.72 -3.76
N THR A 49 -1.50 1.73 -3.46
CA THR A 49 -1.45 0.47 -4.23
C THR A 49 -2.73 -0.36 -4.08
N GLY A 50 -3.38 -0.31 -2.91
CA GLY A 50 -4.69 -0.90 -2.71
C GLY A 50 -5.79 -0.21 -3.52
N TRP A 51 -5.75 1.12 -3.63
CA TRP A 51 -6.76 1.89 -4.35
C TRP A 51 -6.62 1.80 -5.88
N ILE A 52 -5.38 1.88 -6.35
CA ILE A 52 -5.03 1.76 -7.77
C ILE A 52 -5.19 0.29 -8.23
N GLY A 53 -4.94 -0.68 -7.34
CA GLY A 53 -4.97 -2.10 -7.71
C GLY A 53 -3.75 -2.55 -8.53
N PHE A 54 -2.70 -1.72 -8.52
CA PHE A 54 -1.41 -2.01 -9.11
C PHE A 54 -0.31 -1.82 -8.07
N CYS A 55 0.50 -2.86 -7.87
CA CYS A 55 1.68 -2.82 -7.01
C CYS A 55 2.95 -3.07 -7.85
N PRO A 56 3.85 -2.08 -8.01
CA PRO A 56 5.06 -2.23 -8.82
C PRO A 56 6.02 -3.27 -8.23
N ALA A 57 6.12 -3.36 -6.90
CA ALA A 57 6.94 -4.38 -6.25
C ALA A 57 6.44 -5.80 -6.56
N CYS A 58 5.12 -6.02 -6.60
CA CYS A 58 4.55 -7.31 -6.99
C CYS A 58 4.80 -7.61 -8.47
N ALA A 59 4.75 -6.61 -9.35
CA ALA A 59 5.07 -6.78 -10.76
C ALA A 59 6.55 -7.17 -10.97
N LEU A 60 7.47 -6.53 -10.24
CA LEU A 60 8.91 -6.86 -10.27
C LEU A 60 9.19 -8.28 -9.78
N LEU A 61 8.39 -8.78 -8.83
CA LEU A 61 8.45 -10.17 -8.35
C LEU A 61 7.79 -11.18 -9.31
N GLY A 62 7.44 -10.78 -10.54
CA GLY A 62 6.90 -11.66 -11.57
C GLY A 62 5.40 -11.95 -11.44
N ARG A 63 4.67 -11.21 -10.62
CA ARG A 63 3.22 -11.41 -10.49
C ARG A 63 2.51 -11.02 -11.80
N ARG A 64 1.70 -11.94 -12.33
CA ARG A 64 0.89 -11.69 -13.53
C ARG A 64 -0.30 -10.78 -13.24
N SER A 65 -0.77 -10.11 -14.28
CA SER A 65 -2.03 -9.37 -14.24
C SER A 65 -3.21 -10.32 -14.06
N ILE A 66 -4.25 -9.82 -13.40
CA ILE A 66 -5.53 -10.52 -13.22
C ILE A 66 -6.55 -10.17 -14.31
N GLU A 67 -6.17 -9.29 -15.24
CA GLU A 67 -6.87 -8.90 -16.47
C GLU A 67 -6.21 -9.52 -17.71
#